data_AF-A0A075H702-F1
#
_entry.id   AF-A0A075H702-F1
#
_cell.length_a   1.000
_cell.length_b   1.000
_cell.length_c   1.000
_cell.angle_alpha   90.00
_cell.angle_beta   90.00
_cell.angle_gamma   90.00
#
_symmetry.space_group_name_H-M   'P 1'
#
loop_
_entity.id
_entity.type
_entity.pdbx_description
1 polymer ?
#
loop_
_entity_poly.entity_id
_entity_poly.type
_entity_poly.pdbx_seq_one_letter_code
_entity_poly.pdbx_strand_id
1 'polypeptide(L)' 'MVDELVEFSEHDPELSDGLKWLDGEAQKKGLSFYDMVYQVLYKHDVNSKAKEWLDSRN' A
#
# COMPACT_ATOMS: atom_id res chain seq x y z
N MET A 1 1.16 -11.45 0.90
CA MET A 1 2.19 -10.78 0.06
C MET A 1 1.50 -9.87 -0.96
N VAL A 2 2.21 -9.03 -1.73
CA VAL A 2 1.58 -8.15 -2.75
C VAL A 2 0.70 -8.97 -3.71
N ASP A 3 1.08 -10.21 -3.98
CA ASP A 3 0.33 -11.17 -4.80
C ASP A 3 -1.07 -11.48 -4.23
N GLU A 4 -1.21 -11.65 -2.92
CA GLU A 4 -2.52 -11.83 -2.27
C GLU A 4 -3.39 -10.57 -2.44
N LEU A 5 -2.77 -9.39 -2.40
CA LEU A 5 -3.46 -8.11 -2.58
C LEU A 5 -4.01 -7.96 -4.01
N VAL A 6 -3.26 -8.47 -5.00
CA VAL A 6 -3.71 -8.56 -6.39
C VAL A 6 -4.85 -9.57 -6.53
N GLU A 7 -4.74 -10.74 -5.89
CA GLU A 7 -5.79 -11.76 -5.89
C GLU A 7 -7.09 -11.25 -5.22
N PHE A 8 -6.98 -10.54 -4.09
CA PHE A 8 -8.13 -9.89 -3.45
C PHE A 8 -8.77 -8.81 -4.33
N SER A 9 -7.96 -8.10 -5.14
CA SER A 9 -8.47 -7.06 -6.03
C SER A 9 -9.35 -7.60 -7.17
N GLU A 10 -9.28 -8.91 -7.47
CA GLU A 10 -10.19 -9.54 -8.43
C GLU A 10 -11.63 -9.61 -7.91
N HIS A 11 -11.80 -9.58 -6.58
CA HIS A 11 -13.10 -9.64 -5.91
C HIS A 11 -13.59 -8.26 -5.44
N ASP A 12 -12.73 -7.24 -5.47
CA ASP A 12 -13.03 -5.88 -5.04
C ASP A 12 -12.67 -4.87 -6.15
N PRO A 13 -13.68 -4.33 -6.86
CA PRO A 13 -13.47 -3.35 -7.92
C PRO A 13 -12.75 -2.07 -7.43
N GLU A 14 -13.02 -1.63 -6.20
CA GLU A 14 -12.42 -0.44 -5.63
C GLU A 14 -10.93 -0.66 -5.36
N LEU A 15 -10.59 -1.84 -4.83
CA LEU A 15 -9.19 -2.23 -4.63
C LEU A 15 -8.44 -2.34 -5.96
N SER A 16 -9.05 -2.96 -6.99
CA SER A 16 -8.47 -3.07 -8.33
C SER A 16 -8.16 -1.70 -8.93
N ASP A 17 -9.06 -0.74 -8.80
CA ASP A 17 -8.85 0.62 -9.31
C ASP A 17 -7.77 1.37 -8.50
N GLY A 18 -7.70 1.14 -7.19
CA GLY A 18 -6.59 1.60 -6.36
C GLY A 18 -5.23 1.04 -6.80
N LEU A 19 -5.16 -0.25 -7.14
CA LEU A 19 -3.93 -0.87 -7.65
C LEU A 19 -3.51 -0.32 -9.02
N LYS A 20 -4.45 -0.10 -9.94
CA LYS A 20 -4.15 0.53 -11.24
C LYS A 20 -3.63 1.95 -11.07
N TRP A 21 -4.19 2.71 -10.14
CA TRP A 21 -3.70 4.04 -9.82
C TRP A 21 -2.28 3.99 -9.25
N LEU A 22 -1.99 3.03 -8.37
CA LEU A 22 -0.65 2.82 -7.82
C LEU A 22 0.37 2.45 -8.90
N ASP A 23 0.01 1.62 -9.88
CA ASP A 23 0.88 1.28 -11.01
C ASP A 23 1.21 2.53 -11.85
N GLY A 24 0.20 3.36 -12.14
CA GLY A 24 0.42 4.64 -12.84
C GLY A 24 1.34 5.60 -12.08
N GLU A 25 1.21 5.67 -10.76
CA GLU A 25 2.13 6.45 -9.91
C GLU A 25 3.53 5.82 -9.83
N ALA A 26 3.64 4.50 -9.85
CA ALA A 26 4.92 3.78 -9.86
C ALA A 26 5.69 4.10 -11.15
N GLN A 27 5.03 4.04 -12.30
CA GLN A 27 5.60 4.38 -13.60
C GLN A 27 6.10 5.83 -13.64
N LYS A 28 5.34 6.79 -13.10
CA LYS A 28 5.77 8.21 -13.03
C LYS A 28 7.04 8.40 -12.19
N LYS A 29 7.25 7.55 -11.18
CA LYS A 29 8.42 7.60 -10.30
C LYS A 29 9.57 6.70 -10.76
N GLY A 30 9.38 5.95 -11.84
CA GLY A 30 10.36 4.95 -12.31
C GLY A 30 10.55 3.79 -11.33
N LEU A 31 9.53 3.48 -10.51
CA LEU A 31 9.53 2.38 -9.55
C LEU A 31 8.75 1.19 -10.11
N SER A 32 9.04 -0.01 -9.62
CA SER A 32 8.17 -1.15 -9.88
C SER A 32 6.86 -1.01 -9.11
N PHE A 33 5.79 -1.58 -9.64
CA PHE A 33 4.50 -1.69 -8.96
C PHE A 33 4.66 -2.29 -7.54
N TYR A 34 5.43 -3.37 -7.41
CA TYR A 34 5.71 -4.02 -6.13
C TYR A 34 6.39 -3.09 -5.14
N ASP A 35 7.37 -2.30 -5.57
CA ASP A 35 8.05 -1.33 -4.72
C ASP A 35 7.11 -0.22 -4.26
N MET A 36 6.23 0.26 -5.13
CA MET A 36 5.24 1.28 -4.81
C MET A 36 4.20 0.76 -3.80
N VAL A 37 3.66 -0.43 -4.03
CA VAL A 37 2.72 -1.08 -3.08
C VAL A 37 3.41 -1.28 -1.73
N TYR A 38 4.64 -1.76 -1.73
CA TYR A 38 5.41 -1.95 -0.49
C TYR A 38 5.63 -0.62 0.25
N GLN A 39 5.98 0.46 -0.45
CA GLN A 39 6.14 1.79 0.16
C GLN A 39 4.85 2.27 0.82
N VAL A 40 3.71 2.07 0.18
CA VAL A 40 2.41 2.51 0.73
C VAL A 40 2.04 1.69 1.96
N LEU A 41 2.13 0.36 1.87
CA LEU A 41 1.85 -0.53 2.99
C LEU A 41 2.79 -0.27 4.17
N TYR A 42 4.08 -0.12 3.91
CA TYR A 42 5.09 0.11 4.93
C TYR A 42 4.93 1.49 5.57
N LYS A 43 4.66 2.53 4.79
CA LYS A 43 4.39 3.89 5.32
C LYS A 43 3.15 3.91 6.21
N HIS A 44 2.11 3.16 5.84
CA HIS A 44 0.91 3.02 6.65
C HIS A 44 1.20 2.27 7.97
N ASP A 45 1.94 1.16 7.91
CA ASP A 45 2.32 0.38 9.10
C ASP A 45 3.20 1.18 10.06
N VAL A 46 4.21 1.90 9.56
CA VAL A 46 5.07 2.77 10.37
C VAL A 46 4.28 3.90 11.02
N ASN A 47 3.38 4.55 10.29
CA ASN A 47 2.53 5.61 10.87
C ASN A 47 1.58 5.07 11.94
N SER A 48 1.02 3.86 11.72
CA SER A 48 0.13 3.22 12.69
C SER A 48 0.88 2.84 13.97
N LYS A 49 2.05 2.21 13.84
CA LYS A 49 2.94 1.87 14.97
C LYS A 49 3.47 3.10 15.70
N ALA A 50 3.80 4.16 14.97
CA ALA A 50 4.22 5.42 15.58
C ALA A 50 3.09 6.08 16.37
N LYS A 51 1.85 5.99 15.87
CA LYS A 51 0.66 6.47 16.56
C LYS A 51 0.34 5.64 17.80
N GLU A 52 0.34 4.31 17.71
CA GLU A 52 0.17 3.41 18.87
C GLU A 52 1.24 3.65 19.94
N TRP A 53 2.49 3.85 19.52
CA TRP A 53 3.57 4.16 20.45
C TRP A 53 3.37 5.51 21.14
N LEU A 54 2.95 6.55 20.41
CA LEU A 54 2.59 7.85 20.98
C LEU A 54 1.44 7.73 21.98
N ASP A 55 0.38 7.01 21.63
CA ASP A 55 -0.79 6.82 22.48
C ASP A 55 -0.46 5.98 23.74
N SER A 56 0.48 5.03 23.65
CA SER A 56 0.93 4.22 24.80
C SER A 56 1.76 4.99 25.84
N ARG A 57 2.18 6.23 25.53
CA ARG A 57 2.95 7.10 26.44
C ARG A 57 2.08 8.11 27.20
N ASN A 58 0.76 8.11 27.00
CA ASN A 58 -0.21 8.91 27.76
C ASN A 58 -0.94 8.10 28.82
#